data_AF-A0A8I2C5Q0-F1
#
_entry.id   AF-A0A8I2C5Q0-F1
#
_cell.length_a   1.000
_cell.length_b   1.000
_cell.length_c   1.000
_cell.angle_alpha   90.00
_cell.angle_beta   90.00
_cell.angle_gamma   90.00
#
_symmetry.space_group_name_H-M   'P 1'
#
loop_
_entity.id
_entity.type
_entity.pdbx_description
1 polymer ?
#
loop_
_entity_poly.entity_id
_entity_poly.type
_entity_poly.pdbx_seq_one_letter_code
_entity_poly.pdbx_strand_id
1 'polypeptide(L)'
;MSGLLDSSTLNPRLGLATSFNHRHRQFLEHLRGGEWVPAVDLPDQAKLKLTLLRHQWIEIREADGKVSYRITAGGLAEMSKPTRVR
;
A
#
# COMPACT_ATOMS: atom_id res chain seq x y z
N MET A 1 18.63 40.72 10.71
CA MET A 1 18.22 39.51 11.48
C MET A 1 17.25 38.72 10.61
N SER A 2 17.71 37.59 10.08
CA SER A 2 16.87 36.65 9.34
C SER A 2 15.87 35.96 10.26
N GLY A 3 14.63 35.81 9.80
CA GLY A 3 13.56 35.12 10.50
C GLY A 3 12.49 34.68 9.51
N LEU A 4 12.86 33.67 8.72
CA LEU A 4 12.08 32.76 7.88
C LEU A 4 10.54 32.89 7.92
N LEU A 5 9.97 33.13 6.74
CA LEU A 5 8.59 32.77 6.40
C LEU A 5 8.47 31.24 6.49
N ASP A 6 7.82 30.72 7.54
CA ASP A 6 7.46 29.31 7.64
C ASP A 6 6.31 29.01 6.67
N SER A 7 6.66 28.83 5.41
CA SER A 7 5.75 28.42 4.35
C SER A 7 5.74 26.90 4.26
N SER A 8 5.00 26.23 5.15
CA SER A 8 4.48 24.87 4.90
C SER A 8 3.27 24.55 5.78
N THR A 9 2.35 25.50 5.90
CA THR A 9 0.95 25.22 6.20
C THR A 9 0.28 24.64 4.94
N LEU A 10 0.55 23.37 4.63
CA LEU A 10 -0.25 22.61 3.67
C LEU A 10 -0.89 21.42 4.38
N ASN A 11 -2.07 21.71 4.93
CA ASN A 11 -3.07 20.69 5.20
C ASN A 11 -3.59 20.17 3.85
N PRO A 12 -3.86 18.86 3.69
CA PRO A 12 -5.27 18.55 3.53
C PRO A 12 -5.72 17.22 4.16
N ARG A 13 -6.79 17.33 4.94
CA ARG A 13 -8.03 16.52 4.82
C ARG A 13 -7.94 15.07 5.30
N LEU A 14 -8.68 14.79 6.37
CA LEU A 14 -9.65 13.67 6.51
C LEU A 14 -9.56 12.59 5.40
N GLY A 15 -8.52 11.79 5.44
CA GLY A 15 -8.56 10.41 5.00
C GLY A 15 -8.11 9.64 6.23
N LEU A 16 -9.02 8.94 6.91
CA LEU A 16 -8.62 7.97 7.93
C LEU A 16 -7.58 7.07 7.27
N ALA A 17 -6.29 7.28 7.57
CA ALA A 17 -5.22 6.39 7.15
C ALA A 17 -5.64 5.02 7.64
N THR A 18 -6.07 4.17 6.71
CA THR A 18 -6.77 2.95 7.10
C THR A 18 -5.74 2.06 7.74
N SER A 19 -5.91 1.75 9.02
CA SER A 19 -4.96 0.92 9.73
C SER A 19 -4.81 -0.43 9.03
N PHE A 20 -3.58 -0.95 9.07
CA PHE A 20 -3.31 -2.29 8.58
C PHE A 20 -4.23 -3.29 9.30
N ASN A 21 -4.89 -4.18 8.54
CA ASN A 21 -5.90 -5.08 9.07
C ASN A 21 -5.83 -6.44 8.38
N HIS A 22 -6.67 -7.39 8.81
CA HIS A 22 -6.64 -8.76 8.31
C HIS A 22 -6.84 -8.84 6.79
N ARG A 23 -7.71 -8.02 6.18
CA ARG A 23 -7.95 -8.03 4.74
C ARG A 23 -6.73 -7.56 3.95
N HIS A 24 -6.04 -6.52 4.44
CA HIS A 24 -4.76 -6.10 3.87
C HIS A 24 -3.74 -7.24 3.91
N ARG A 25 -3.61 -7.92 5.07
CA ARG A 25 -2.70 -9.07 5.22
C ARG A 25 -3.05 -10.20 4.25
N GLN A 26 -4.31 -10.64 4.19
CA GLN A 26 -4.75 -11.70 3.29
C GLN A 26 -4.40 -11.40 1.83
N PHE A 27 -4.63 -10.16 1.38
CA PHE A 27 -4.26 -9.78 0.03
C PHE A 27 -2.73 -9.83 -0.18
N LEU A 28 -1.96 -9.31 0.77
CA LEU A 28 -0.49 -9.31 0.67
C LEU A 28 0.13 -10.70 0.74
N GLU A 29 -0.53 -11.71 1.33
CA GLU A 29 -0.06 -13.10 1.28
C GLU A 29 0.03 -13.63 -0.17
N HIS A 30 -0.83 -13.18 -1.09
CA HIS A 30 -0.72 -13.54 -2.51
C HIS A 30 0.54 -12.98 -3.19
N LEU A 31 1.16 -11.95 -2.60
CA LEU A 31 2.34 -11.26 -3.14
C LEU A 31 3.61 -11.56 -2.34
N ARG A 32 3.52 -12.44 -1.33
CA ARG A 32 4.57 -12.64 -0.32
C ARG A 32 5.89 -13.16 -0.91
N GLY A 33 5.86 -13.84 -2.05
CA GLY A 33 7.06 -14.30 -2.76
C GLY A 33 7.92 -13.15 -3.28
N GLY A 34 7.36 -11.93 -3.37
CA GLY A 34 8.11 -10.74 -3.80
C GLY A 34 8.34 -10.70 -5.32
N GLU A 35 7.67 -11.55 -6.09
CA GLU A 35 7.65 -11.49 -7.54
C GLU A 35 6.53 -10.56 -8.05
N TRP A 36 6.58 -10.23 -9.34
CA TRP A 36 5.47 -9.58 -10.02
C TRP A 36 4.37 -10.61 -10.29
N VAL A 37 3.20 -10.41 -9.69
CA VAL A 37 2.03 -11.26 -9.88
C VAL A 37 1.04 -10.57 -10.82
N PRO A 38 0.62 -11.23 -11.91
CA PRO A 38 -0.39 -10.69 -12.81
C PRO A 38 -1.69 -10.33 -12.10
N ALA A 39 -2.33 -9.22 -12.50
CA ALA A 39 -3.57 -8.76 -11.88
C ALA A 39 -4.72 -9.77 -11.99
N VAL A 40 -4.69 -10.63 -13.03
CA VAL A 40 -5.67 -11.70 -13.30
C VAL A 40 -5.58 -12.86 -12.31
N ASP A 41 -4.43 -13.05 -11.67
CA ASP A 41 -4.19 -14.12 -10.69
C ASP A 41 -4.51 -13.65 -9.26
N LEU A 42 -4.89 -12.38 -9.09
CA LEU A 42 -5.19 -11.76 -7.80
C LEU A 42 -6.69 -11.54 -7.62
N PRO A 43 -7.20 -11.56 -6.37
CA PRO A 43 -8.59 -11.21 -6.09
C PRO A 43 -9.00 -9.86 -6.69
N ASP A 44 -10.19 -9.79 -7.30
CA ASP A 44 -10.72 -8.54 -7.84
C ASP A 44 -11.28 -7.64 -6.72
N GLN A 45 -10.39 -6.84 -6.14
CA GLN A 45 -10.68 -5.95 -5.02
C GLN A 45 -10.11 -4.57 -5.28
N ALA A 46 -10.62 -3.86 -6.29
CA ALA A 46 -10.09 -2.57 -6.74
C ALA A 46 -9.88 -1.55 -5.60
N LYS A 47 -10.85 -1.41 -4.68
CA LYS A 47 -10.72 -0.50 -3.53
C LYS A 47 -9.56 -0.89 -2.61
N LEU A 48 -9.36 -2.19 -2.37
CA LEU A 48 -8.26 -2.69 -1.53
C LEU A 48 -6.91 -2.42 -2.21
N LYS A 49 -6.78 -2.78 -3.49
CA LYS A 49 -5.57 -2.53 -4.29
C LYS A 49 -5.18 -1.04 -4.27
N LEU A 50 -6.15 -0.14 -4.44
CA LEU A 50 -5.93 1.31 -4.34
C LEU A 50 -5.45 1.74 -2.96
N THR A 51 -6.02 1.21 -1.87
CA THR A 51 -5.56 1.48 -0.51
C THR A 51 -4.11 1.02 -0.33
N LEU A 52 -3.78 -0.20 -0.73
CA LEU A 52 -2.42 -0.75 -0.61
C LEU A 52 -1.39 0.07 -1.41
N LEU A 53 -1.74 0.53 -2.61
CA LEU A 53 -0.91 1.43 -3.43
C LEU A 53 -0.69 2.79 -2.74
N ARG A 54 -1.74 3.40 -2.19
CA ARG A 54 -1.65 4.67 -1.46
C ARG A 54 -0.74 4.59 -0.24
N HIS A 55 -0.74 3.45 0.45
CA HIS A 55 0.16 3.18 1.57
C HIS A 55 1.55 2.72 1.15
N GLN A 56 1.83 2.61 -0.16
CA GLN A 56 3.09 2.10 -0.71
C GLN A 56 3.45 0.69 -0.21
N TRP A 57 2.46 -0.12 0.17
CA TRP A 57 2.67 -1.51 0.58
C TRP A 57 2.76 -2.47 -0.61
N ILE A 58 2.22 -2.06 -1.75
CA ILE A 58 2.43 -2.71 -3.04
C ILE A 58 2.81 -1.67 -4.08
N GLU A 59 3.34 -2.14 -5.19
CA GLU A 59 3.57 -1.35 -6.40
C GLU A 59 2.92 -2.04 -7.59
N ILE A 60 2.70 -1.25 -8.65
CA ILE A 60 2.03 -1.65 -9.88
C ILE A 60 2.99 -1.46 -11.06
N ARG A 61 2.93 -2.38 -12.01
CA ARG A 61 3.61 -2.27 -13.30
C ARG A 61 2.61 -2.52 -14.41
N GLU A 62 2.65 -1.67 -15.41
CA GLU A 62 1.91 -1.84 -16.66
C GLU A 62 2.91 -2.08 -17.79
N ALA A 63 2.79 -3.23 -18.46
CA ALA A 63 3.64 -3.62 -19.58
C ALA A 63 2.81 -4.45 -20.57
N ASP A 64 2.93 -4.15 -21.87
CA ASP A 64 2.23 -4.86 -22.94
C ASP A 64 0.71 -4.99 -22.73
N GLY A 65 0.08 -3.94 -22.18
CA GLY A 65 -1.34 -3.92 -21.85
C GLY A 65 -1.75 -4.81 -20.67
N LYS A 66 -0.77 -5.38 -19.94
CA LYS A 66 -0.98 -6.21 -18.76
C LYS A 66 -0.56 -5.48 -17.50
N VAL A 67 -1.39 -5.63 -16.46
CA VAL A 67 -1.12 -5.09 -15.13
C VAL A 67 -0.57 -6.19 -14.24
N SER A 68 0.48 -5.89 -13.47
CA SER A 68 1.02 -6.78 -12.44
C SER A 68 1.31 -6.00 -11.16
N TYR A 69 1.30 -6.70 -10.02
CA TYR A 69 1.56 -6.12 -8.71
C TYR A 69 2.69 -6.86 -8.00
N ARG A 70 3.41 -6.17 -7.12
CA ARG A 70 4.43 -6.75 -6.25
C ARG A 70 4.35 -6.11 -4.87
N ILE A 71 4.65 -6.88 -3.83
CA ILE A 71 4.80 -6.33 -2.48
C ILE A 71 6.09 -5.52 -2.33
N THR A 72 6.03 -4.39 -1.65
CA THR A 72 7.24 -3.59 -1.35
C THR A 72 7.88 -4.04 -0.03
N ALA A 73 9.09 -3.54 0.25
CA ALA A 73 9.69 -3.69 1.57
C ALA A 73 8.79 -3.11 2.70
N GLY A 74 8.07 -2.02 2.43
CA GLY A 74 7.12 -1.43 3.37
C GLY A 74 5.93 -2.35 3.66
N GLY A 75 5.40 -3.02 2.63
CA GLY A 75 4.32 -4.01 2.80
C GLY A 75 4.78 -5.22 3.63
N LEU A 76 5.98 -5.74 3.36
CA LEU A 76 6.58 -6.84 4.14
C LEU A 76 6.81 -6.46 5.60
N ALA A 77 7.31 -5.25 5.86
CA ALA A 77 7.50 -4.73 7.21
C ALA A 77 6.16 -4.63 7.97
N GLU A 78 5.10 -4.17 7.30
CA GLU A 78 3.77 -4.07 7.91
C GLU A 78 3.17 -5.45 8.23
N MET A 79 3.33 -6.44 7.33
CA MET A 79 2.92 -7.82 7.56
C MET A 79 3.63 -8.46 8.76
N SER A 80 4.88 -8.08 9.00
CA SER A 80 5.71 -8.63 10.09
C SER A 80 5.35 -8.06 11.46
N LYS A 81 4.56 -6.98 11.52
CA LYS A 81 4.10 -6.42 12.79
C LYS A 81 3.15 -7.40 13.48
N PRO A 82 3.24 -7.53 14.82
CA PRO A 82 2.28 -8.31 15.57
C PRO A 82 0.88 -7.73 15.36
N THR A 83 -0.06 -8.58 14.98
CA THR A 83 -1.46 -8.19 14.88
C THR A 83 -1.90 -7.80 16.29
N ARG A 84 -2.30 -6.54 16.50
CA ARG A 84 -2.95 -6.15 17.76
C ARG A 84 -4.27 -6.90 17.81
N VAL A 85 -4.30 -8.02 18.54
CA VAL A 85 -5.53 -8.67 18.96
C VAL A 85 -6.21 -7.67 19.89
N ARG A 86 -7.28 -7.05 19.41
CA ARG A 86 -8.11 -6.14 20.20
C ARG A 86 -9.42 -6.85 20.52
#